data_AF-A0A0C2FTF4-F1
#
_entry.id   AF-A0A0C2FTF4-F1
#
_cell.length_a   1.000
_cell.length_b   1.000
_cell.length_c   1.000
_cell.angle_alpha   90.00
_cell.angle_beta   90.00
_cell.angle_gamma   90.00
#
_symmetry.space_group_name_H-M   'P 1'
#
loop_
_entity.id
_entity.type
_entity.pdbx_description
1 polymer ?
#
loop_
_entity_poly.entity_id
_entity_poly.type
_entity_poly.pdbx_seq_one_letter_code
_entity_poly.pdbx_strand_id
1 'polypeptide(L)'
;MRLLFLTLLLAVCVGAGLLGNLGSKVKGVFSGENSLGAKLKNATINAFRKLKLHERFRGMRNKILKTLKLTPKMLKSLKERLKKLRPIKQDHIKKEGDSIDQINAKLSATEHLFQSDIALTKQQADMIAKEIDEEAAGVPRSKRQAFKDRNYPRTLWSEGVNYVFDASATPQMRSVFVKGAKAWQKDTCIDFKENPNGEELMHTAKF
;
A
#
# COMPACT_ATOMS: atom_id res chain seq x y z
N MET A 1 32.05 5.62 11.61
CA MET A 1 31.03 6.23 10.71
C MET A 1 29.60 6.30 11.28
N ARG A 2 29.32 5.95 12.54
CA ARG A 2 27.95 6.03 13.12
C ARG A 2 27.73 7.20 14.09
N LEU A 3 28.80 7.77 14.65
CA LEU A 3 28.73 8.92 15.55
C LEU A 3 28.59 10.27 14.81
N LEU A 4 29.01 10.34 13.55
CA LEU A 4 28.84 11.51 12.66
C LEU A 4 27.40 11.70 12.17
N PHE A 5 26.57 10.65 12.19
CA PHE A 5 25.17 10.75 11.78
C PHE A 5 24.24 11.26 12.89
N LEU A 6 24.64 11.08 14.15
CA LEU A 6 23.85 11.50 15.32
C LEU A 6 24.09 12.97 15.67
N THR A 7 25.22 13.55 15.30
CA THR A 7 25.51 15.00 15.47
C THR A 7 24.79 15.89 14.46
N LEU A 8 24.40 15.35 13.29
CA LEU A 8 23.70 16.12 12.25
C LEU A 8 22.19 16.31 12.52
N LEU A 9 21.57 15.42 13.30
CA LEU A 9 20.12 15.45 13.53
C LEU A 9 19.68 16.50 14.58
N LEU A 10 20.64 17.05 15.35
CA LEU A 10 20.41 18.00 16.43
C LEU A 10 20.49 19.48 16.01
N ALA A 11 20.89 19.80 14.78
CA ALA A 11 21.25 21.17 14.37
C ALA A 11 20.23 21.91 13.48
N VAL A 12 19.19 21.28 12.95
CA VAL A 12 18.16 22.00 12.16
C VAL A 12 16.95 22.29 13.04
N CYS A 13 17.28 23.05 14.08
CA CYS A 13 16.44 23.91 14.89
C CYS A 13 15.41 24.67 14.01
N VAL A 14 14.22 24.94 14.55
CA VAL A 14 13.80 26.28 14.99
C VAL A 14 13.85 27.34 13.86
N GLY A 15 12.67 27.83 13.48
CA GLY A 15 12.49 28.93 12.53
C GLY A 15 11.11 28.81 11.89
N ALA A 16 10.05 29.07 12.64
CA ALA A 16 9.39 30.38 12.67
C ALA A 16 8.71 30.70 11.32
N GLY A 17 7.39 30.88 11.39
CA GLY A 17 6.50 30.84 10.24
C GLY A 17 6.49 32.08 9.36
N LEU A 18 5.89 31.90 8.19
CA LEU A 18 5.31 32.95 7.36
C LEU A 18 4.31 32.26 6.40
N LEU A 19 3.26 32.95 5.96
CA LEU A 19 2.18 32.54 5.03
C LEU A 19 0.85 32.10 5.68
N GLY A 20 0.47 32.77 6.76
CA GLY A 20 -0.81 32.62 7.45
C GLY A 20 -2.05 33.24 6.79
N ASN A 21 -2.09 33.54 5.48
CA ASN A 21 -3.26 34.28 4.95
C ASN A 21 -3.79 33.96 3.54
N LEU A 22 -3.49 32.78 2.98
CA LEU A 22 -4.10 32.33 1.70
C LEU A 22 -5.11 31.16 1.87
N GLY A 23 -5.15 30.54 3.05
CA GLY A 23 -5.92 29.30 3.29
C GLY A 23 -7.40 29.46 3.65
N SER A 24 -7.88 30.68 3.94
CA SER A 24 -9.25 30.88 4.47
C SER A 24 -10.34 30.88 3.39
N LYS A 25 -10.02 31.19 2.12
CA LYS A 25 -11.01 31.24 1.02
C LYS A 25 -11.17 29.93 0.23
N VAL A 26 -10.23 28.98 0.36
CA VAL A 26 -10.30 27.68 -0.36
C VAL A 26 -10.89 26.56 0.52
N LYS A 27 -10.98 26.78 1.84
CA LYS A 27 -11.41 25.78 2.83
C LYS A 27 -12.87 25.35 2.66
N GLY A 28 -13.76 26.27 2.26
CA GLY A 28 -15.21 26.01 2.15
C GLY A 28 -15.62 25.05 1.03
N VAL A 29 -14.81 24.92 -0.04
CA VAL A 29 -15.15 24.08 -1.20
C VAL A 29 -14.70 22.62 -1.00
N PHE A 30 -13.65 22.40 -0.20
CA PHE A 30 -13.01 21.09 -0.02
C PHE A 30 -13.23 20.43 1.35
N SER A 31 -13.74 21.15 2.36
CA SER A 31 -14.03 20.56 3.67
C SER A 31 -15.49 20.81 4.10
N GLY A 32 -16.34 19.85 3.76
CA GLY A 32 -17.73 19.75 4.18
C GLY A 32 -18.24 18.33 3.94
N GLU A 33 -19.25 17.90 4.68
CA GLU A 33 -19.83 16.54 4.63
C GLU A 33 -20.33 16.15 3.22
N ASN A 34 -20.60 17.16 2.36
CA ASN A 34 -20.99 17.03 0.95
C ASN A 34 -19.90 17.46 -0.07
N SER A 35 -18.66 17.68 0.37
CA SER A 35 -17.55 18.17 -0.47
C SER A 35 -17.07 17.14 -1.50
N LEU A 36 -16.41 17.64 -2.56
CA LEU A 36 -15.81 16.80 -3.61
C LEU A 36 -14.85 15.73 -3.05
N GLY A 37 -14.06 16.07 -2.03
CA GLY A 37 -13.16 15.11 -1.37
C GLY A 37 -13.90 13.99 -0.63
N ALA A 38 -14.99 14.31 0.07
CA ALA A 38 -15.84 13.30 0.72
C ALA A 38 -16.52 12.39 -0.31
N LYS A 39 -16.97 12.95 -1.44
CA LYS A 39 -17.53 12.17 -2.56
C LYS A 39 -16.50 11.25 -3.20
N LEU A 40 -15.24 11.69 -3.36
CA LEU A 40 -14.15 10.87 -3.92
C LEU A 40 -13.77 9.73 -2.97
N LYS A 41 -13.68 9.99 -1.66
CA LYS A 41 -13.47 8.95 -0.64
C LYS A 41 -14.58 7.91 -0.64
N ASN A 42 -15.84 8.35 -0.63
CA ASN A 42 -17.00 7.44 -0.65
C ASN A 42 -17.11 6.67 -1.97
N ALA A 43 -16.81 7.29 -3.11
CA ALA A 43 -16.79 6.61 -4.41
C ALA A 43 -15.69 5.55 -4.49
N THR A 44 -14.50 5.85 -3.96
CA THR A 44 -13.36 4.92 -3.92
C THR A 44 -13.66 3.72 -3.02
N ILE A 45 -14.20 3.95 -1.82
CA ILE A 45 -14.63 2.90 -0.90
C ILE A 45 -15.77 2.07 -1.50
N ASN A 46 -16.75 2.69 -2.16
CA ASN A 46 -17.84 1.98 -2.82
C ASN A 46 -17.37 1.17 -4.04
N ALA A 47 -16.39 1.65 -4.79
CA ALA A 47 -15.77 0.91 -5.89
C ALA A 47 -15.02 -0.33 -5.37
N PHE A 48 -14.26 -0.21 -4.28
CA PHE A 48 -13.60 -1.34 -3.63
C PHE A 48 -14.59 -2.32 -2.97
N ARG A 49 -15.69 -1.82 -2.38
CA ARG A 49 -16.76 -2.66 -1.82
C ARG A 49 -17.48 -3.49 -2.89
N LYS A 50 -17.52 -3.00 -4.14
CA LYS A 50 -18.15 -3.70 -5.27
C LYS A 50 -17.28 -4.83 -5.83
N LEU A 51 -15.98 -4.84 -5.52
CA LEU A 51 -15.07 -5.94 -5.84
C LEU A 51 -15.27 -7.06 -4.82
N LYS A 52 -16.02 -8.10 -5.22
CA LYS A 52 -16.25 -9.36 -4.48
C LYS A 52 -14.98 -10.23 -4.40
N LEU A 53 -13.82 -9.62 -4.13
CA LEU A 53 -12.51 -10.27 -4.07
C LEU A 53 -12.50 -11.40 -3.04
N HIS A 54 -13.07 -11.10 -1.88
CA HIS A 54 -13.17 -12.05 -0.78
C HIS A 54 -14.00 -13.28 -1.16
N GLU A 55 -15.16 -13.09 -1.81
CA GLU A 55 -16.01 -14.20 -2.27
C GLU A 55 -15.26 -15.09 -3.27
N ARG A 56 -14.51 -14.48 -4.20
CA ARG A 56 -13.72 -15.19 -5.22
C ARG A 56 -12.70 -16.12 -4.57
N PHE A 57 -11.84 -15.62 -3.69
CA PHE A 57 -10.83 -16.45 -3.03
C PHE A 57 -11.40 -17.39 -1.99
N ARG A 58 -12.49 -17.02 -1.32
CA ARG A 58 -13.23 -17.91 -0.40
C ARG A 58 -13.72 -19.16 -1.14
N GLY A 59 -14.23 -19.02 -2.36
CA GLY A 59 -14.62 -20.14 -3.22
C GLY A 59 -13.46 -21.08 -3.61
N MET A 60 -12.22 -20.62 -3.49
CA MET A 60 -11.01 -21.38 -3.84
C MET A 60 -10.28 -21.97 -2.64
N ARG A 61 -10.84 -21.85 -1.42
CA ARG A 61 -10.22 -22.29 -0.16
C ARG A 61 -9.58 -23.67 -0.24
N ASN A 62 -10.29 -24.66 -0.79
CA ASN A 62 -9.79 -26.03 -0.87
C ASN A 62 -8.58 -26.17 -1.80
N LYS A 63 -8.56 -25.43 -2.91
CA LYS A 63 -7.45 -25.41 -3.85
C LYS A 63 -6.24 -24.72 -3.23
N ILE A 64 -6.43 -23.59 -2.56
CA ILE A 64 -5.38 -22.90 -1.80
C ILE A 64 -4.80 -23.81 -0.72
N LEU A 65 -5.65 -24.51 0.04
CA LEU A 65 -5.17 -25.46 1.05
C LEU A 65 -4.36 -26.59 0.41
N LYS A 66 -4.73 -27.05 -0.79
CA LYS A 66 -3.97 -28.07 -1.54
C LYS A 66 -2.59 -27.55 -1.94
N THR A 67 -2.45 -26.32 -2.43
CA THR A 67 -1.15 -25.74 -2.82
C THR A 67 -0.24 -25.52 -1.61
N LEU A 68 -0.81 -25.25 -0.43
CA LEU A 68 -0.06 -25.10 0.82
C LEU A 68 0.34 -26.42 1.50
N LYS A 69 -0.11 -27.58 0.99
CA LYS A 69 0.22 -28.87 1.60
C LYS A 69 1.73 -29.12 1.52
N LEU A 70 2.34 -29.30 2.69
CA LEU A 70 3.75 -29.63 2.82
C LEU A 70 3.94 -31.15 2.85
N THR A 71 5.06 -31.61 2.27
CA THR A 71 5.51 -32.98 2.48
C THR A 71 5.91 -33.19 3.95
N PRO A 72 5.89 -34.44 4.47
CA PRO A 72 6.32 -34.71 5.84
C PRO A 72 7.74 -34.21 6.15
N LYS A 73 8.66 -34.33 5.18
CA LYS A 73 10.03 -33.83 5.28
C LYS A 73 10.07 -32.29 5.42
N MET A 74 9.30 -31.58 4.60
CA MET A 74 9.19 -30.11 4.66
C MET A 74 8.56 -29.65 5.97
N LEU A 75 7.52 -30.32 6.44
CA LEU A 75 6.87 -30.00 7.72
C LEU A 75 7.83 -30.19 8.90
N LYS A 76 8.61 -31.29 8.91
CA LYS A 76 9.66 -31.51 9.91
C LYS A 76 10.72 -30.40 9.88
N SER A 77 11.19 -30.03 8.68
CA SER A 77 12.15 -28.92 8.51
C SER A 77 11.60 -27.58 9.01
N LEU A 78 10.34 -27.27 8.69
CA LEU A 78 9.67 -26.06 9.14
C LEU A 78 9.58 -26.01 10.66
N LYS A 79 9.14 -27.10 11.30
CA LYS A 79 9.05 -27.19 12.76
C LYS A 79 10.41 -26.95 13.45
N GLU A 80 11.48 -27.54 12.93
CA GLU A 80 12.83 -27.32 13.48
C GLU A 80 13.33 -25.88 13.29
N ARG A 81 12.96 -25.20 12.19
CA ARG A 81 13.27 -23.78 12.00
C ARG A 81 12.46 -22.89 12.94
N LEU A 82 11.18 -23.17 13.13
CA LEU A 82 10.30 -22.43 14.02
C LEU A 82 10.78 -22.50 15.49
N LYS A 83 11.27 -23.64 15.95
CA LYS A 83 11.84 -23.79 17.31
C LYS A 83 13.05 -22.88 17.56
N LYS A 84 13.80 -22.51 16.51
CA LYS A 84 14.97 -21.62 16.62
C LYS A 84 14.59 -20.14 16.63
N LEU A 85 13.35 -19.80 16.27
CA LEU A 85 12.90 -18.43 16.29
C LEU A 85 12.67 -18.01 17.73
N ARG A 86 13.35 -16.93 18.14
CA ARG A 86 13.05 -16.27 19.40
C ARG A 86 11.71 -15.56 19.24
N PRO A 87 10.79 -15.66 20.22
CA PRO A 87 9.59 -14.84 20.20
C PRO A 87 10.01 -13.37 20.19
N ILE A 88 9.65 -12.66 19.13
CA ILE A 88 9.85 -11.22 19.06
C ILE A 88 8.69 -10.61 19.83
N LYS A 89 8.97 -10.03 20.99
CA LYS A 89 7.99 -9.21 21.69
C LYS A 89 7.72 -8.00 20.80
N GLN A 90 6.52 -7.93 20.24
CA GLN A 90 6.06 -6.75 19.54
C GLN A 90 5.51 -5.80 20.59
N ASP A 91 6.23 -4.72 20.85
CA ASP A 91 5.72 -3.64 21.67
C ASP A 91 4.62 -2.94 20.89
N HIS A 92 3.41 -2.89 21.47
CA HIS A 92 2.30 -2.20 20.85
C HIS A 92 2.35 -0.72 21.23
N ILE A 93 2.74 0.15 20.29
CA ILE A 93 2.97 1.57 20.57
C ILE A 93 1.70 2.37 20.28
N LYS A 94 1.04 2.10 19.15
CA LYS A 94 -0.12 2.87 18.70
C LYS A 94 -1.42 2.10 18.86
N LYS A 95 -2.44 2.76 19.41
CA LYS A 95 -3.79 2.19 19.56
C LYS A 95 -4.40 1.77 18.22
N GLU A 96 -3.98 2.40 17.13
CA GLU A 96 -4.47 2.15 15.77
C GLU A 96 -3.77 0.96 15.09
N GLY A 97 -2.70 0.40 15.66
CA GLY A 97 -1.86 -0.60 14.98
C GLY A 97 -0.46 -0.07 14.65
N ASP A 98 0.55 -0.94 14.72
CA ASP A 98 1.95 -0.58 14.43
C ASP A 98 2.42 -1.09 13.06
N SER A 99 1.74 -2.09 12.49
CA SER A 99 1.95 -2.56 11.12
C SER A 99 0.77 -2.21 10.22
N ILE A 100 1.01 -2.15 8.91
CA ILE A 100 -0.05 -1.93 7.90
C ILE A 100 -1.15 -2.99 8.03
N ASP A 101 -0.79 -4.25 8.24
CA ASP A 101 -1.76 -5.34 8.49
C ASP A 101 -2.66 -5.05 9.70
N GLN A 102 -2.07 -4.62 10.82
CA GLN A 102 -2.83 -4.33 12.04
C GLN A 102 -3.75 -3.12 11.86
N ILE A 103 -3.25 -2.06 11.20
CA ILE A 103 -4.02 -0.85 10.90
C ILE A 103 -5.21 -1.21 10.00
N ASN A 104 -4.96 -1.91 8.89
CA ASN A 104 -6.00 -2.26 7.92
C ASN A 104 -7.01 -3.27 8.48
N ALA A 105 -6.58 -4.19 9.35
CA ALA A 105 -7.48 -5.09 10.07
C ALA A 105 -8.41 -4.34 11.03
N LYS A 106 -7.88 -3.39 11.81
CA LYS A 106 -8.70 -2.56 12.72
C LYS A 106 -9.70 -1.68 11.95
N LEU A 107 -9.33 -1.22 10.76
CA LEU A 107 -10.22 -0.48 9.86
C LEU A 107 -11.20 -1.37 9.08
N SER A 108 -11.20 -2.69 9.30
CA SER A 108 -12.01 -3.67 8.54
C SER A 108 -11.79 -3.62 7.02
N ALA A 109 -10.63 -3.12 6.57
CA ALA A 109 -10.29 -3.02 5.15
C ALA A 109 -9.72 -4.33 4.59
N THR A 110 -9.26 -5.25 5.45
CA THR A 110 -8.62 -6.51 5.06
C THR A 110 -9.48 -7.39 4.16
N GLU A 111 -10.81 -7.33 4.27
CA GLU A 111 -11.69 -8.13 3.41
C GLU A 111 -11.66 -7.68 1.94
N HIS A 112 -11.27 -6.42 1.68
CA HIS A 112 -11.26 -5.83 0.35
C HIS A 112 -9.85 -5.75 -0.26
N LEU A 113 -8.82 -6.03 0.53
CA LEU A 113 -7.42 -5.91 0.14
C LEU A 113 -6.76 -7.28 0.07
N PHE A 114 -6.08 -7.55 -1.04
CA PHE A 114 -5.21 -8.71 -1.17
C PHE A 114 -3.96 -8.51 -0.33
N GLN A 115 -3.56 -9.53 0.43
CA GLN A 115 -2.46 -9.46 1.41
C GLN A 115 -2.57 -8.26 2.37
N SER A 116 -3.81 -7.85 2.67
CA SER A 116 -4.16 -6.72 3.57
C SER A 116 -3.76 -5.33 3.09
N ASP A 117 -2.99 -5.14 2.02
CA ASP A 117 -2.49 -3.82 1.60
C ASP A 117 -2.57 -3.54 0.09
N ILE A 118 -2.95 -4.52 -0.74
CA ILE A 118 -3.04 -4.37 -2.19
C ILE A 118 -4.50 -4.37 -2.63
N ALA A 119 -4.93 -3.29 -3.25
CA ALA A 119 -6.23 -3.26 -3.92
C ALA A 119 -6.12 -3.84 -5.33
N LEU A 120 -6.86 -4.92 -5.61
CA LEU A 120 -6.82 -5.60 -6.91
C LEU A 120 -7.98 -5.17 -7.80
N THR A 121 -7.72 -5.03 -9.10
CA THR A 121 -8.77 -5.04 -10.12
C THR A 121 -9.36 -6.44 -10.27
N LYS A 122 -10.57 -6.54 -10.84
CA LYS A 122 -11.19 -7.85 -11.13
C LYS A 122 -10.29 -8.73 -12.01
N GLN A 123 -9.68 -8.15 -13.05
CA GLN A 123 -8.78 -8.88 -13.94
C GLN A 123 -7.56 -9.43 -13.19
N GLN A 124 -6.94 -8.64 -12.31
CA GLN A 124 -5.82 -9.10 -11.48
C GLN A 124 -6.24 -10.23 -10.52
N ALA A 125 -7.41 -10.11 -9.90
CA ALA A 125 -7.95 -11.15 -9.05
C ALA A 125 -8.18 -12.47 -9.81
N ASP A 126 -8.72 -12.38 -11.03
CA ASP A 126 -8.95 -13.54 -11.89
C ASP A 126 -7.65 -14.19 -12.39
N MET A 127 -6.60 -13.40 -12.65
CA MET A 127 -5.27 -13.91 -12.97
C MET A 127 -4.68 -14.72 -11.79
N ILE A 128 -4.72 -14.17 -10.58
CA ILE A 128 -4.25 -14.88 -9.37
C ILE A 128 -5.07 -16.15 -9.13
N ALA A 129 -6.38 -16.08 -9.30
CA ALA A 129 -7.25 -17.26 -9.20
C ALA A 129 -6.84 -18.36 -10.19
N LYS A 130 -6.57 -17.98 -11.44
CA LYS A 130 -6.11 -18.93 -12.46
C LYS A 130 -4.77 -19.57 -12.10
N GLU A 131 -3.80 -18.79 -11.60
CA GLU A 131 -2.51 -19.33 -11.15
C GLU A 131 -2.69 -20.35 -10.01
N ILE A 132 -3.59 -20.09 -9.06
CA ILE A 132 -3.91 -21.02 -7.98
C ILE A 132 -4.53 -22.32 -8.53
N ASP A 133 -5.39 -22.22 -9.55
CA ASP A 133 -6.00 -23.38 -10.20
C ASP A 133 -4.96 -24.25 -10.89
N GLU A 134 -4.04 -23.64 -11.63
CA GLU A 134 -2.93 -24.32 -12.31
C GLU A 134 -1.99 -24.98 -11.29
N GLU A 135 -1.60 -24.27 -10.22
CA GLU A 135 -0.76 -24.81 -9.15
C GLU A 135 -1.46 -25.99 -8.44
N ALA A 136 -2.76 -25.87 -8.17
CA ALA A 136 -3.56 -26.96 -7.59
C ALA A 136 -3.70 -28.16 -8.53
N ALA A 137 -3.60 -27.97 -9.85
CA ALA A 137 -3.54 -29.02 -10.86
C ALA A 137 -2.14 -29.64 -11.02
N GLY A 138 -1.13 -29.16 -10.29
CA GLY A 138 0.23 -29.68 -10.31
C GLY A 138 1.15 -29.00 -11.33
N VAL A 139 0.71 -27.90 -11.96
CA VAL A 139 1.58 -27.06 -12.79
C VAL A 139 2.58 -26.36 -11.88
N PRO A 140 3.90 -26.43 -12.16
CA PRO A 140 4.89 -25.71 -11.37
C PRO A 140 4.60 -24.21 -11.32
N ARG A 141 4.53 -23.65 -10.11
CA ARG A 141 4.33 -22.23 -9.91
C ARG A 141 5.47 -21.43 -10.55
N SER A 142 5.14 -20.44 -11.37
CA SER A 142 6.11 -19.49 -11.90
C SER A 142 6.73 -18.65 -10.77
N LYS A 143 8.02 -18.30 -10.92
CA LYS A 143 8.65 -17.35 -10.00
C LYS A 143 7.97 -16.00 -10.15
N ARG A 144 7.77 -15.30 -9.02
CA ARG A 144 7.26 -13.93 -9.04
C ARG A 144 8.19 -13.08 -9.91
N GLN A 145 7.61 -12.30 -10.82
CA GLN A 145 8.30 -11.34 -11.67
C GLN A 145 7.58 -9.99 -11.55
N ALA A 146 8.22 -8.93 -12.05
CA ALA A 146 7.53 -7.66 -12.25
C ALA A 146 6.29 -7.89 -13.13
N PHE A 147 5.17 -7.23 -12.79
CA PHE A 147 3.92 -7.37 -13.52
C PHE A 147 4.09 -6.92 -14.97
N LYS A 148 3.74 -7.81 -15.91
CA LYS A 148 3.70 -7.53 -17.35
C LYS A 148 2.42 -8.12 -17.90
N ASP A 149 1.47 -7.27 -18.26
CA ASP A 149 0.25 -7.71 -18.94
C ASP A 149 0.38 -7.58 -20.46
N ARG A 150 -0.71 -7.81 -21.18
CA ARG A 150 -0.77 -7.66 -22.64
C ARG A 150 -0.65 -6.21 -23.10
N ASN A 151 -0.90 -5.25 -22.20
CA ASN A 151 -0.84 -3.83 -22.50
C ASN A 151 0.53 -3.22 -22.17
N TYR A 152 1.42 -3.99 -21.55
CA TYR A 152 2.79 -3.57 -21.28
C TYR A 152 3.47 -2.99 -22.52
N PRO A 153 4.14 -1.83 -22.43
CA PRO A 153 4.45 -1.06 -21.22
C PRO A 153 3.39 -0.03 -20.82
N ARG A 154 2.23 0.06 -21.48
CA ARG A 154 1.20 1.10 -21.24
C ARG A 154 0.53 1.06 -19.87
N THR A 155 0.79 0.04 -19.06
CA THR A 155 0.33 -0.03 -17.66
C THR A 155 1.42 0.39 -16.67
N LEU A 156 2.54 0.92 -17.17
CA LEU A 156 3.56 1.55 -16.36
C LEU A 156 3.37 3.06 -16.39
N TRP A 157 3.85 3.71 -15.33
CA TRP A 157 4.09 5.13 -15.30
C TRP A 157 5.14 5.50 -16.37
N SER A 158 4.71 6.19 -17.43
CA SER A 158 5.54 6.45 -18.61
C SER A 158 6.60 7.54 -18.36
N GLU A 159 6.21 8.63 -17.69
CA GLU A 159 7.03 9.84 -17.50
C GLU A 159 7.33 10.13 -16.02
N GLY A 160 7.45 9.05 -15.24
CA GLY A 160 7.49 9.11 -13.78
C GLY A 160 6.10 9.18 -13.15
N VAL A 161 6.05 9.42 -11.84
CA VAL A 161 4.85 9.38 -11.03
C VAL A 161 4.39 10.80 -10.71
N ASN A 162 3.30 11.23 -11.34
CA ASN A 162 2.59 12.43 -10.91
C ASN A 162 1.77 12.10 -9.66
N TYR A 163 1.84 12.94 -8.62
CA TYR A 163 1.05 12.77 -7.41
C TYR A 163 0.36 14.06 -6.98
N VAL A 164 -0.71 13.90 -6.20
CA VAL A 164 -1.43 15.01 -5.57
C VAL A 164 -1.77 14.69 -4.13
N PHE A 165 -1.72 15.70 -3.27
CA PHE A 165 -2.22 15.60 -1.90
C PHE A 165 -3.68 15.97 -1.85
N ASP A 166 -4.49 15.03 -1.35
CA ASP A 166 -5.88 15.33 -0.98
C ASP A 166 -5.91 16.37 0.14
N ALA A 167 -7.00 17.12 0.22
CA ALA A 167 -7.20 18.13 1.26
C ALA A 167 -7.11 17.53 2.68
N SER A 168 -7.42 16.25 2.84
CA SER A 168 -7.31 15.54 4.12
C SER A 168 -5.88 15.16 4.54
N ALA A 169 -4.90 15.25 3.64
CA ALA A 169 -3.51 14.88 3.93
C ALA A 169 -2.88 15.86 4.93
N THR A 170 -2.51 15.38 6.12
CA THR A 170 -1.90 16.20 7.18
C THR A 170 -0.49 16.65 6.80
N PRO A 171 0.02 17.75 7.38
CA PRO A 171 1.41 18.19 7.14
C PRO A 171 2.44 17.09 7.41
N GLN A 172 2.22 16.27 8.44
CA GLN A 172 3.10 15.14 8.77
C GLN A 172 3.05 14.06 7.68
N MET A 173 1.86 13.70 7.20
CA MET A 173 1.69 12.72 6.12
C MET A 173 2.37 13.20 4.84
N ARG A 174 2.16 14.47 4.45
CA ARG A 174 2.80 15.08 3.29
C ARG A 174 4.32 15.01 3.41
N SER A 175 4.86 15.39 4.57
CA SER A 175 6.31 15.36 4.84
C SER A 175 6.89 13.95 4.71
N VAL A 176 6.24 12.94 5.30
CA VAL A 176 6.71 11.54 5.25
C VAL A 176 6.62 10.98 3.83
N PHE A 177 5.54 11.27 3.11
CA PHE A 177 5.39 10.87 1.71
C PHE A 177 6.52 11.44 0.85
N VAL A 178 6.79 12.75 0.93
CA VAL A 178 7.86 13.39 0.14
C VAL A 178 9.24 12.80 0.48
N LYS A 179 9.51 12.48 1.75
CA LYS A 179 10.76 11.81 2.14
C LYS A 179 10.88 10.43 1.50
N GLY A 180 9.78 9.66 1.48
CA GLY A 180 9.72 8.37 0.80
C GLY A 180 9.96 8.49 -0.70
N ALA A 181 9.27 9.42 -1.37
CA ALA A 181 9.45 9.69 -2.80
C ALA A 181 10.90 10.09 -3.13
N LYS A 182 11.51 10.98 -2.35
CA LYS A 182 12.92 11.37 -2.51
C LYS A 182 13.88 10.22 -2.31
N ALA A 183 13.61 9.31 -1.36
CA ALA A 183 14.43 8.12 -1.18
C ALA A 183 14.37 7.22 -2.43
N TRP A 184 13.20 7.07 -3.04
CA TRP A 184 13.05 6.36 -4.32
C TRP A 184 13.77 7.04 -5.47
N GLN A 185 13.61 8.37 -5.64
CA GLN A 185 14.29 9.15 -6.69
C GLN A 185 15.81 9.09 -6.57
N LYS A 186 16.34 8.94 -5.34
CA LYS A 186 17.78 8.86 -5.11
C LYS A 186 18.39 7.57 -5.66
N ASP A 187 17.70 6.45 -5.48
CA ASP A 187 18.23 5.11 -5.76
C ASP A 187 17.65 4.49 -7.04
N THR A 188 16.78 5.20 -7.76
CA THR A 188 16.14 4.76 -9.00
C THR A 188 16.04 5.89 -10.02
N CYS A 189 15.74 5.56 -11.28
CA CYS A 189 15.43 6.55 -12.32
C CYS A 189 13.97 7.04 -12.30
N ILE A 190 13.18 6.66 -11.28
CA ILE A 190 11.77 7.05 -11.18
C ILE A 190 11.69 8.47 -10.65
N ASP A 191 11.06 9.36 -11.42
CA ASP A 191 10.81 10.73 -11.00
C ASP A 191 9.43 10.87 -10.35
N PHE A 192 9.33 11.65 -9.26
CA PHE A 192 8.08 11.92 -8.56
C PHE A 192 7.81 13.42 -8.58
N LYS A 193 6.64 13.81 -9.11
CA LYS A 193 6.28 15.22 -9.30
C LYS A 193 4.91 15.51 -8.67
N GLU A 194 4.84 16.53 -7.82
CA GLU A 194 3.55 17.07 -7.41
C GLU A 194 2.98 17.88 -8.58
N ASN A 195 2.07 17.26 -9.34
CA ASN A 195 1.52 17.86 -10.56
C ASN A 195 0.02 17.58 -10.65
N PRO A 196 -0.85 18.51 -10.23
CA PRO A 196 -2.30 18.31 -10.26
C PRO A 196 -2.88 18.26 -11.68
N ASN A 197 -2.13 18.71 -12.67
CA ASN A 197 -2.52 18.68 -14.07
C ASN A 197 -1.85 17.52 -14.84
N GLY A 198 -1.15 16.64 -14.13
CA GLY A 198 -0.50 15.48 -14.74
C GLY A 198 -1.52 14.47 -15.25
N GLU A 199 -1.18 13.80 -16.33
CA GLU A 199 -1.83 12.56 -16.72
C GLU A 199 -1.41 11.46 -15.72
N GLU A 200 -2.33 10.55 -15.41
CA GLU A 200 -2.14 9.45 -14.45
C GLU A 200 -1.70 9.95 -13.07
N LEU A 201 -2.64 10.10 -12.13
CA LEU A 201 -2.38 10.73 -10.83
C LEU A 201 -2.40 9.72 -9.69
N MET A 202 -1.33 9.70 -8.90
CA MET A 202 -1.32 9.04 -7.60
C MET A 202 -1.94 9.97 -6.54
N HIS A 203 -3.16 9.64 -6.10
CA HIS A 203 -3.84 10.37 -5.04
C HIS A 203 -3.33 9.93 -3.66
N THR A 204 -2.88 10.90 -2.86
CA THR A 204 -2.39 10.67 -1.51
C THR A 204 -3.34 11.31 -0.49
N ALA A 205 -4.01 10.48 0.30
CA ALA A 205 -5.07 10.91 1.20
C ALA A 205 -4.93 10.28 2.59
N LYS A 206 -5.44 10.99 3.60
CA LYS A 206 -5.58 10.41 4.94
C LYS A 206 -6.77 9.44 4.94
N PHE A 207 -6.48 8.19 5.31
CA PHE A 207 -7.47 7.16 5.62
C PHE A 207 -7.99 7.33 7.05
#